data_AF-A0A7C5PUC5-F1
#
_entry.id   AF-A0A7C5PUC5-F1
#
_cell.length_a   1.000
_cell.length_b   1.000
_cell.length_c   1.000
_cell.angle_alpha   90.00
_cell.angle_beta   90.00
_cell.angle_gamma   90.00
#
_symmetry.space_group_name_H-M   'P 1'
#
loop_
_entity.id
_entity.type
_entity.pdbx_description
1 polymer ?
#
loop_
_entity_poly.entity_id
_entity_poly.type
_entity_poly.pdbx_seq_one_letter_code
_entity_poly.pdbx_strand_id
1 'polypeptide(L)' 'MGDGDEGVVREAFAVVYAPRKKKRVPANCVQEMDSKQAALQASDPARKRHAALVAGPSTSSESQQIYYLVRWFN' A
#
# COMPACT_ATOMS: atom_id res chain seq x y z
N MET A 1 -16.57 17.34 18.05
CA MET A 1 -16.89 16.29 17.07
C MET A 1 -16.01 16.53 15.87
N GLY A 2 -14.91 15.80 15.71
CA GLY A 2 -14.06 15.92 14.53
C GLY A 2 -14.60 15.01 13.44
N ASP A 3 -14.90 15.60 12.27
CA ASP A 3 -15.23 14.93 11.02
C ASP A 3 -14.36 13.67 10.84
N GLY A 4 -15.02 12.52 10.91
CA GLY A 4 -14.46 11.27 10.42
C GLY A 4 -14.57 11.33 8.91
N ASP A 5 -13.62 12.01 8.26
CA ASP A 5 -13.43 12.01 6.82
C ASP A 5 -13.68 10.58 6.33
N GLU A 6 -14.79 10.41 5.61
CA GLU A 6 -15.20 9.16 4.99
C GLU A 6 -14.12 8.79 3.98
N GLY A 7 -13.09 8.13 4.50
CA GLY A 7 -11.94 7.67 3.75
C GLY A 7 -12.43 6.72 2.69
N VAL A 8 -12.70 7.26 1.50
CA VAL A 8 -12.88 6.50 0.27
C VAL A 8 -11.58 5.74 0.06
N VAL A 9 -11.56 4.53 0.60
CA VAL A 9 -10.45 3.61 0.48
C VAL A 9 -10.43 3.16 -0.98
N ARG A 10 -9.57 3.80 -1.79
CA ARG A 10 -9.34 3.35 -3.16
C ARG A 10 -8.34 2.21 -3.14
N GLU A 11 -8.75 1.08 -3.71
CA GLU A 11 -7.88 -0.05 -3.95
C GLU A 11 -7.00 0.26 -5.16
N ALA A 12 -5.68 0.33 -4.95
CA ALA A 12 -4.69 0.57 -5.99
C ALA A 12 -3.65 -0.55 -5.98
N PHE A 13 -3.15 -0.90 -7.16
CA PHE A 13 -2.04 -1.82 -7.27
C PHE A 13 -0.78 -1.09 -6.80
N ALA A 14 -0.02 -1.71 -5.90
CA ALA A 14 1.23 -1.14 -5.45
C ALA A 14 2.27 -2.22 -5.17
N VAL A 15 3.53 -1.83 -5.27
CA VAL A 15 4.65 -2.64 -4.80
C VAL A 15 4.98 -2.18 -3.39
N VAL A 16 4.83 -3.11 -2.45
CA VAL A 16 5.17 -2.85 -1.06
C VAL A 16 6.55 -3.44 -0.79
N TYR A 17 7.47 -2.57 -0.39
CA TYR A 17 8.77 -3.00 0.12
C TYR A 17 8.62 -3.32 1.60
N ALA A 18 8.49 -4.60 1.92
CA ALA A 18 8.33 -5.04 3.30
C ALA A 18 9.15 -6.30 3.55
N PRO A 19 10.20 -6.24 4.37
CA PRO A 19 10.94 -7.43 4.79
C PRO A 19 10.08 -8.39 5.65
N ARG A 20 8.93 -7.93 6.16
CA ARG A 20 7.96 -8.70 6.94
C ARG A 20 6.54 -8.32 6.52
N LYS A 21 5.64 -9.30 6.40
CA LYS A 21 4.21 -9.09 6.08
C LYS A 21 3.54 -8.23 7.15
N LYS A 22 3.50 -6.91 6.95
CA LYS A 22 2.80 -5.95 7.82
C LYS A 22 1.46 -5.59 7.19
N LYS A 23 0.42 -5.44 8.02
CA LYS A 23 -0.93 -5.02 7.58
C LYS A 23 -1.01 -3.51 7.30
N ARG A 24 -0.15 -2.72 7.95
CA ARG A 24 -0.07 -1.27 7.82
C ARG A 24 1.30 -0.91 7.31
N VAL A 25 1.35 -0.21 6.17
CA VAL A 25 2.59 0.22 5.54
C VAL A 25 2.51 1.72 5.29
N PRO A 26 3.55 2.48 5.68
CA PRO A 26 3.59 3.89 5.38
C PRO A 26 3.69 4.09 3.87
N ALA A 27 3.10 5.17 3.35
CA ALA A 27 3.21 5.56 1.94
C ALA A 27 4.65 5.55 1.43
N ASN A 28 5.62 5.92 2.28
CA ASN A 28 7.05 5.85 1.97
C ASN A 28 7.57 4.47 1.52
N CYS A 29 6.91 3.39 1.92
CA CYS A 29 7.26 2.01 1.54
C CYS A 29 6.30 1.39 0.52
N VAL A 30 5.31 2.15 0.06
CA VAL A 30 4.30 1.73 -0.91
C VAL A 30 4.54 2.50 -2.19
N GLN A 31 4.76 1.79 -3.28
CA GLN A 31 4.88 2.39 -4.59
C GLN A 31 3.66 2.02 -5.41
N GLU A 32 2.70 2.94 -5.50
CA GLU A 32 1.53 2.78 -6.36
C GLU A 32 1.96 2.62 -7.82
N MET A 33 1.27 1.73 -8.52
CA MET A 33 1.53 1.35 -9.90
C MET A 33 0.22 1.44 -10.67
N ASP A 34 0.28 1.91 -11.92
CA ASP A 34 -0.87 1.97 -12.82
C ASP A 34 -1.48 0.59 -13.16
N SER A 35 -0.75 -0.49 -12.92
CA SER A 35 -1.18 -1.82 -13.34
C SER A 35 -0.64 -2.94 -12.46
N LYS A 36 -1.48 -3.98 -12.32
CA LYS A 36 -1.11 -5.26 -11.69
C LYS A 36 0.17 -5.83 -12.31
N GLN A 37 0.33 -5.75 -13.63
CA GLN A 37 1.52 -6.27 -14.33
C GLN A 37 2.78 -5.50 -13.94
N ALA A 38 2.74 -4.17 -13.85
CA ALA A 38 3.86 -3.36 -13.38
C ALA A 38 4.22 -3.70 -11.93
N ALA A 39 3.21 -3.88 -11.06
CA ALA A 39 3.44 -4.31 -9.69
C ALA A 39 4.10 -5.69 -9.60
N LEU A 40 3.64 -6.66 -10.41
CA LEU A 40 4.22 -8.01 -10.49
C LEU A 40 5.64 -8.00 -11.06
N GLN A 41 5.91 -7.21 -12.11
CA GLN A 41 7.24 -7.09 -12.70
C GLN A 41 8.24 -6.44 -11.75
N ALA A 42 7.78 -5.49 -10.93
CA ALA A 42 8.59 -4.85 -9.89
C ALA A 42 8.59 -5.62 -8.55
N SER A 43 7.77 -6.68 -8.43
CA SER A 43 7.81 -7.63 -7.32
C SER A 43 9.08 -8.45 -7.45
N ASP A 44 9.94 -8.34 -6.45
CA ASP A 44 11.25 -8.96 -6.45
C ASP A 44 11.50 -9.52 -5.05
N PRO A 45 11.47 -10.85 -4.87
CA PRO A 45 11.70 -11.47 -3.58
C PRO A 45 13.14 -11.27 -3.09
N ALA A 46 14.12 -11.11 -3.98
CA ALA A 46 15.51 -10.80 -3.61
C ALA A 46 15.62 -9.37 -3.04
N ARG A 47 14.83 -8.45 -3.58
CA ARG A 47 14.71 -7.07 -3.06
C ARG A 47 13.59 -6.91 -2.04
N LYS A 48 12.99 -7.97 -1.48
CA LYS A 48 11.91 -7.88 -0.47
C LYS A 48 10.73 -6.99 -0.92
N ARG A 49 10.50 -6.94 -2.22
CA ARG A 49 9.41 -6.21 -2.88
C ARG A 49 8.34 -7.21 -3.25
N HIS A 50 7.13 -6.97 -2.80
CA HIS A 50 6.01 -7.85 -3.08
C HIS A 50 4.87 -7.03 -3.68
N ALA A 51 4.38 -7.47 -4.85
CA ALA A 51 3.17 -6.92 -5.44
C ALA A 51 2.00 -7.13 -4.48
N ALA A 52 1.27 -6.06 -4.20
CA ALA A 52 0.09 -6.10 -3.36
C ALA A 52 -0.98 -5.13 -3.86
N LEU A 53 -2.21 -5.42 -3.48
CA LEU A 53 -3.31 -4.47 -3.53
C LEU A 53 -3.28 -3.72 -2.21
N VAL A 54 -3.11 -2.40 -2.32
CA VAL A 54 -3.19 -1.49 -1.18
C VAL A 54 -4.48 -0.69 -1.27
N ALA A 55 -4.92 -0.23 -0.11
CA ALA A 55 -6.14 0.50 0.12
C ALA A 55 -5.73 1.81 0.80
N GLY A 56 -5.92 2.94 0.13
CA GLY A 56 -5.49 4.23 0.68
C GLY A 56 -5.60 5.38 -0.32
N PRO A 57 -5.11 6.58 0.06
CA PRO A 57 -4.43 6.90 1.32
C PRO A 57 -5.41 7.26 2.45
N SER A 58 -5.20 6.68 3.64
CA SER A 58 -5.80 7.21 4.88
C SER A 58 -4.81 8.13 5.57
N THR A 59 -5.16 9.40 5.68
CA THR A 59 -4.39 10.40 6.42
C THR A 59 -4.70 10.29 7.91
N SER A 60 -3.71 9.85 8.69
CA SER A 60 -3.82 9.89 10.15
C SER A 60 -3.64 11.33 10.65
N SER A 61 -4.27 11.69 11.78
CA SER A 61 -4.22 13.02 12.41
C SER A 61 -2.82 13.60 12.67
N GLU A 62 -1.76 12.80 12.53
CA GLU A 62 -0.36 13.22 12.64
C GLU A 62 0.32 13.46 11.27
N SER A 63 -0.45 13.69 10.20
CA SER A 63 0.06 13.98 8.84
C SER A 63 0.80 12.82 8.15
N GLN A 64 0.60 11.58 8.63
CA GLN A 64 1.21 10.40 8.03
C GLN A 64 0.19 9.69 7.13
N GLN A 65 0.53 9.55 5.85
CA GLN A 65 -0.23 8.73 4.91
C GLN A 65 0.10 7.27 5.13
N ILE A 66 -0.91 6.50 5.55
CA ILE A 66 -0.81 5.06 5.72
C ILE A 66 -1.68 4.37 4.68
N TYR A 67 -1.13 3.31 4.10
CA TYR A 67 -1.86 2.42 3.23
C TYR A 67 -2.15 1.12 3.97
N TYR A 68 -3.38 0.66 3.83
CA TYR A 68 -3.79 -0.66 4.30
C TYR A 68 -3.48 -1.66 3.22
N LEU A 69 -2.78 -2.73 3.60
CA LEU A 69 -2.54 -3.80 2.66
C LEU A 69 -3.78 -4.71 2.60
N VAL A 70 -4.47 -4.73 1.45
CA VAL A 70 -5.67 -5.55 1.23
C VAL A 70 -5.29 -7.00 0.97
N ARG A 71 -4.43 -7.22 -0.03
CA ARG A 71 -4.07 -8.56 -0.50
C ARG A 71 -2.71 -8.57 -1.18
N TRP A 72 -1.91 -9.61 -0.98
CA TRP A 72 -0.67 -9.85 -1.75
C TRP A 72 -1.00 -10.61 -3.05
N PHE A 73 -0.28 -10.32 -4.13
CA PHE A 73 -0.39 -11.06 -5.40
C PHE A 73 0.61 -12.23 -5.52
N ASN A 74 1.19 -12.66 -4.40
CA ASN A 74 2.17 -13.74 -4.32
C ASN A 74 1.51 -15.12 -4.29
#